data_AF-A0AAV5EXX2-F1
#
_entry.id   AF-A0AAV5EXX2-F1
#
_cell.length_a   1.000
_cell.length_b   1.000
_cell.length_c   1.000
_cell.angle_alpha   90.00
_cell.angle_beta   90.00
_cell.angle_gamma   90.00
#
_symmetry.space_group_name_H-M   'P 1'
#
loop_
_entity.id
_entity.type
_entity.pdbx_description
1 polymer ?
#
loop_
_entity_poly.entity_id
_entity_poly.type
_entity_poly.pdbx_seq_one_letter_code
_entity_poly.pdbx_strand_id
1 'polypeptide(L)'
;MLLHIDTTKTSARAVFDYFSKKLVATTPDLEDQERVSNVLEYIEDADLRRWQLPNTKEFQTALRGERAKLNCITNPHVFDQAIRADGHSELSHEIGLELSQRSAAAGLRPIGAVVFMQRGILKICLRTTDYKTNTSEIAKVSLFIISSNLHDL
;
A
#
# COMPACT_ATOMS: atom_id res chain seq x y z
N MET A 1 -3.16 5.87 -22.65
CA MET A 1 -2.85 5.79 -21.21
C MET A 1 -1.92 6.92 -20.86
N LEU A 2 -2.41 7.95 -20.14
CA LEU A 2 -1.57 9.05 -19.66
C LEU A 2 -1.21 8.75 -18.21
N LEU A 3 0.04 8.37 -17.94
CA LEU A 3 0.52 8.12 -16.60
C LEU A 3 0.65 9.48 -15.89
N HIS A 4 -0.30 9.82 -15.02
CA HIS A 4 -0.26 11.07 -14.26
C HIS A 4 0.67 10.90 -13.06
N ILE A 5 1.97 11.12 -13.27
CA ILE A 5 2.96 11.22 -12.20
C ILE A 5 2.97 12.67 -11.72
N ASP A 6 2.42 12.91 -10.54
CA ASP A 6 2.58 14.18 -9.84
C ASP A 6 3.88 14.13 -9.03
N THR A 7 4.91 14.83 -9.48
CA THR A 7 6.20 14.92 -8.77
C THR A 7 6.22 16.02 -7.70
N THR A 8 5.12 16.78 -7.56
CA THR A 8 5.02 17.87 -6.60
C THR A 8 4.50 17.44 -5.24
N LYS A 9 3.90 16.24 -5.17
CA LYS A 9 3.31 15.65 -3.97
C LYS A 9 3.88 14.25 -3.71
N THR A 10 3.90 13.86 -2.44
CA THR A 10 4.29 12.50 -2.08
C THR A 10 3.19 11.49 -2.32
N SER A 11 3.56 10.21 -2.36
CA SER A 11 2.59 9.10 -2.37
C SER A 11 1.70 9.11 -1.12
N ALA A 12 2.22 9.49 0.04
CA ALA A 12 1.45 9.59 1.29
C ALA A 12 0.34 10.63 1.18
N ARG A 13 0.64 11.82 0.63
CA ARG A 13 -0.34 12.89 0.39
C ARG A 13 -1.40 12.47 -0.63
N ALA A 14 -0.99 11.82 -1.72
CA ALA A 14 -1.91 11.33 -2.74
C ALA A 14 -2.87 10.26 -2.18
N VAL A 15 -2.37 9.35 -1.34
CA VAL A 15 -3.18 8.33 -0.66
C VAL A 15 -4.17 8.97 0.31
N PHE A 16 -3.72 9.91 1.13
CA PHE A 16 -4.60 10.66 2.04
C PHE A 16 -5.71 11.39 1.28
N ASP A 17 -5.36 12.18 0.25
CA ASP A 17 -6.32 12.92 -0.58
C ASP A 17 -7.37 11.97 -1.21
N TYR A 18 -6.96 10.78 -1.62
CA TYR A 18 -7.86 9.78 -2.19
C TYR A 18 -8.83 9.22 -1.14
N PHE A 19 -8.32 8.77 0.00
CA PHE A 19 -9.13 8.13 1.03
C PHE A 19 -10.05 9.13 1.73
N SER A 20 -9.60 10.35 1.99
CA SER A 20 -10.44 11.42 2.55
C SER A 20 -11.65 11.74 1.67
N LYS A 21 -11.53 11.58 0.35
CA LYS A 21 -12.65 11.76 -0.59
C LYS A 21 -13.59 10.55 -0.66
N LYS A 22 -13.08 9.34 -0.39
CA LYS A 22 -13.86 8.09 -0.49
C LYS A 22 -14.54 7.72 0.84
N LEU A 23 -13.97 8.12 1.96
CA LEU A 23 -14.49 7.93 3.32
C LEU A 23 -15.30 9.15 3.78
N VAL A 24 -16.41 9.44 3.09
CA VAL A 24 -17.34 10.52 3.49
C VAL A 24 -18.23 10.10 4.69
N ALA A 25 -18.34 8.81 4.98
CA ALA A 25 -19.24 8.27 6.00
C ALA A 25 -18.66 8.23 7.42
N THR A 26 -17.35 8.41 7.58
CA THR A 26 -16.65 8.37 8.87
C THR A 26 -15.59 9.46 8.86
N THR A 27 -16.01 10.72 8.83
CA THR A 27 -15.07 11.83 8.96
C THR A 27 -14.31 11.67 10.29
N PRO A 28 -12.97 11.52 10.28
CA PRO A 28 -12.21 11.60 11.52
C PRO A 28 -12.52 12.94 12.18
N ASP A 29 -12.49 12.98 13.51
CA ASP A 29 -12.73 14.20 14.25
C ASP A 29 -11.79 15.31 13.73
N LEU A 30 -12.22 16.57 13.75
CA LEU A 30 -11.48 17.68 13.14
C LEU A 30 -10.03 17.75 13.66
N GLU A 31 -9.85 17.40 14.93
CA GLU A 31 -8.56 17.31 15.61
C GLU A 31 -7.67 16.18 15.04
N ASP A 32 -8.23 15.01 14.74
CA ASP A 32 -7.48 13.92 14.10
C ASP A 32 -7.10 14.25 12.66
N GLN A 33 -7.95 15.01 11.95
CA GLN A 33 -7.63 15.48 10.61
C GLN A 33 -6.47 16.47 10.59
N GLU A 34 -6.44 17.43 11.52
CA GLU A 34 -5.34 18.39 11.66
C GLU A 34 -4.03 17.67 12.03
N ARG A 35 -4.09 16.73 12.99
CA ARG A 35 -2.93 15.92 13.38
C ARG A 35 -2.36 15.12 12.21
N VAL A 36 -3.21 14.48 11.40
CA VAL A 36 -2.77 13.74 10.21
C VAL A 36 -2.20 14.68 9.15
N SER A 37 -2.79 15.87 8.96
CA SER A 37 -2.23 16.87 8.04
C SER A 37 -0.84 17.34 8.45
N ASN A 38 -0.63 17.63 9.74
CA ASN A 38 0.68 18.03 10.26
C ASN A 38 1.74 16.94 10.04
N VAL A 39 1.39 15.68 10.31
CA VAL A 39 2.29 14.53 10.04
C VAL A 39 2.62 14.43 8.54
N LEU A 40 1.64 14.64 7.65
CA LEU A 40 1.85 14.60 6.21
C LEU A 40 2.81 15.70 5.74
N GLU A 41 2.73 16.92 6.27
CA GLU A 41 3.65 18.01 5.89
C GLU A 41 5.11 17.68 6.19
N TYR A 42 5.38 17.09 7.37
CA TYR A 42 6.72 16.61 7.71
C TYR A 42 7.19 15.45 6.81
N ILE A 43 6.28 14.55 6.44
CA ILE A 43 6.58 13.48 5.47
C ILE A 43 6.94 14.08 4.11
N GLU A 44 6.18 15.08 3.62
CA GLU A 44 6.43 15.72 2.34
C GLU A 44 7.72 16.52 2.31
N ASP A 45 8.01 17.28 3.37
CA ASP A 45 9.25 18.04 3.52
C ASP A 45 10.49 17.13 3.45
N ALA A 46 10.41 15.95 4.08
CA ALA A 46 11.46 14.95 4.09
C ALA A 46 11.59 14.18 2.76
N ASP A 47 10.48 13.67 2.21
CA ASP A 47 10.47 12.85 1.00
C ASP A 47 10.86 13.68 -0.25
N LEU A 48 10.44 14.95 -0.31
CA LEU A 48 10.83 15.89 -1.37
C LEU A 48 12.18 16.58 -1.11
N ARG A 49 12.86 16.24 -0.01
CA ARG A 49 14.17 16.78 0.41
C ARG A 49 14.22 18.31 0.48
N ARG A 50 13.12 18.93 0.93
CA ARG A 50 12.99 20.38 1.08
C ARG A 50 13.68 20.89 2.34
N TRP A 51 13.56 20.15 3.45
CA TRP A 51 14.16 20.45 4.77
C TRP A 51 13.79 21.85 5.31
N GLN A 52 12.57 22.31 5.07
CA GLN A 52 12.12 23.64 5.47
C GLN A 52 11.48 23.65 6.86
N LEU A 53 10.95 22.51 7.31
CA LEU A 53 10.33 22.43 8.63
C LEU A 53 11.38 22.19 9.72
N PRO A 54 11.19 22.77 10.92
CA PRO A 54 12.09 22.52 12.04
C PRO A 54 12.03 21.04 12.43
N ASN A 55 13.18 20.45 12.74
CA ASN A 55 13.28 19.06 13.20
C ASN A 55 12.83 17.98 12.18
N THR A 56 12.73 18.30 10.88
CA THR A 56 12.35 17.31 9.85
C THR A 56 13.27 16.09 9.81
N LYS A 57 14.57 16.27 10.07
CA LYS A 57 15.55 15.17 10.01
C LYS A 57 15.37 14.19 11.17
N GLU A 58 15.10 14.72 12.35
CA GLU A 58 14.79 13.98 13.57
C GLU A 58 13.48 13.22 13.39
N PHE A 59 12.45 13.91 12.89
CA PHE A 59 11.17 13.30 12.53
C PHE A 59 11.35 12.16 11.51
N GLN A 60 12.09 12.38 10.42
CA GLN A 60 12.31 11.36 9.40
C GLN A 60 13.08 10.15 9.96
N THR A 61 14.03 10.38 10.87
CA THR A 61 14.80 9.31 11.53
C THR A 61 13.90 8.47 12.44
N ALA A 62 13.06 9.12 13.26
CA ALA A 62 12.05 8.44 14.07
C ALA A 62 11.04 7.67 13.20
N LEU A 63 10.53 8.32 12.14
CA LEU A 63 9.60 7.72 11.18
C LEU A 63 10.22 6.51 10.46
N ARG A 64 11.52 6.53 10.14
CA ARG A 64 12.23 5.37 9.59
C ARG A 64 12.22 4.20 10.56
N GLY A 65 12.43 4.45 11.86
CA GLY A 65 12.31 3.43 12.90
C GLY A 65 10.92 2.82 12.97
N GLU A 66 9.87 3.63 12.88
CA GLU A 66 8.48 3.15 12.84
C GLU A 66 8.16 2.40 11.54
N ARG A 67 8.57 2.92 10.38
CA ARG A 67 8.40 2.26 9.07
C ARG A 67 9.10 0.90 9.03
N ALA A 68 10.22 0.73 9.74
CA ALA A 68 10.90 -0.57 9.83
C ALA A 68 10.03 -1.65 10.52
N LYS A 69 9.11 -1.25 11.42
CA LYS A 69 8.14 -2.19 12.02
C LYS A 69 7.09 -2.68 11.01
N LEU A 70 6.88 -1.94 9.93
CA LEU A 70 5.95 -2.31 8.85
C LEU A 70 6.62 -3.14 7.74
N ASN A 71 7.91 -3.44 7.85
CA ASN A 71 8.63 -4.25 6.87
C ASN A 71 8.26 -5.73 7.05
N CYS A 72 7.74 -6.36 6.00
CA CYS A 72 7.29 -7.75 6.04
C CYS A 72 8.42 -8.79 6.12
N ILE A 73 9.67 -8.42 5.83
CA ILE A 73 10.84 -9.29 5.97
C ILE A 73 11.25 -9.36 7.45
N THR A 74 11.38 -8.20 8.11
CA THR A 74 11.79 -8.12 9.52
C THR A 74 10.62 -8.29 10.50
N ASN A 75 9.39 -8.05 10.05
CA ASN A 75 8.16 -8.31 10.78
C ASN A 75 7.20 -9.14 9.89
N PRO A 76 7.37 -10.48 9.83
CA PRO A 76 6.53 -11.35 9.00
C PRO A 76 5.07 -11.43 9.46
N HIS A 77 4.72 -10.82 10.59
CA HIS A 77 3.37 -10.76 11.13
C HIS A 77 2.65 -9.44 10.85
N VAL A 78 3.30 -8.46 10.21
CA VAL A 78 2.70 -7.14 9.95
C VAL A 78 1.37 -7.25 9.20
N PHE A 79 1.26 -8.19 8.26
CA PHE A 79 0.03 -8.39 7.51
C PHE A 79 -1.08 -8.98 8.39
N ASP A 80 -0.77 -10.00 9.18
CA ASP A 80 -1.73 -10.56 10.14
C ASP A 80 -2.15 -9.52 11.20
N GLN A 81 -1.24 -8.61 11.60
CA GLN A 81 -1.54 -7.49 12.47
C GLN A 81 -2.51 -6.50 11.81
N ALA A 82 -2.30 -6.17 10.54
CA ALA A 82 -3.18 -5.30 9.78
C ALA A 82 -4.60 -5.89 9.66
N ILE A 83 -4.71 -7.19 9.33
CA ILE A 83 -6.01 -7.90 9.29
C ILE A 83 -6.73 -7.84 10.63
N ARG A 84 -6.02 -8.06 11.74
CA ARG A 84 -6.61 -7.99 13.09
C ARG A 84 -7.05 -6.60 13.47
N ALA A 85 -6.29 -5.57 13.10
CA ALA A 85 -6.61 -4.18 13.38
C ALA A 85 -7.81 -3.69 12.56
N ASP A 86 -7.90 -4.11 11.30
CA ASP A 86 -9.00 -3.80 10.38
C ASP A 86 -10.29 -4.55 10.75
N GLY A 87 -10.18 -5.69 11.43
CA GLY A 87 -11.33 -6.52 11.83
C GLY A 87 -11.94 -7.31 10.67
N HIS A 88 -11.53 -7.06 9.42
CA HIS A 88 -11.98 -7.78 8.24
C HIS A 88 -10.93 -8.79 7.76
N SER A 89 -11.26 -10.08 7.82
CA SER A 89 -10.44 -11.16 7.26
C SER A 89 -10.30 -11.10 5.73
N GLU A 90 -11.09 -10.25 5.06
CA GLU A 90 -11.15 -10.13 3.61
C GLU A 90 -10.33 -8.97 3.03
N LEU A 91 -9.55 -8.24 3.84
CA LEU A 91 -8.74 -7.10 3.39
C LEU A 91 -7.89 -7.40 2.12
N SER A 92 -7.31 -8.60 2.02
CA SER A 92 -6.55 -9.00 0.81
C SER A 92 -7.43 -9.11 -0.45
N HIS A 93 -8.69 -9.53 -0.28
CA HIS A 93 -9.67 -9.62 -1.35
C HIS A 93 -10.08 -8.21 -1.80
N GLU A 94 -10.43 -7.34 -0.85
CA GLU A 94 -10.87 -5.98 -1.13
C GLU A 94 -9.79 -5.14 -1.81
N ILE A 95 -8.56 -5.16 -1.28
CA ILE A 95 -7.42 -4.47 -1.90
C ILE A 95 -7.18 -5.03 -3.31
N GLY A 96 -7.24 -6.35 -3.49
CA GLY A 96 -7.09 -6.96 -4.80
C GLY A 96 -8.16 -6.50 -5.80
N LEU A 97 -9.43 -6.38 -5.36
CA LEU A 97 -10.52 -5.92 -6.21
C LEU A 97 -10.35 -4.45 -6.60
N GLU A 98 -10.02 -3.59 -5.65
CA GLU A 98 -9.75 -2.17 -5.88
C GLU A 98 -8.57 -1.97 -6.84
N LEU A 99 -7.48 -2.72 -6.66
CA LEU A 99 -6.33 -2.69 -7.56
C LEU A 99 -6.72 -3.16 -8.97
N SER A 100 -7.57 -4.18 -9.08
CA SER A 100 -8.11 -4.64 -10.36
C SER A 100 -8.91 -3.54 -11.06
N GLN A 101 -9.81 -2.86 -10.35
CA GLN A 101 -10.62 -1.77 -10.90
C GLN A 101 -9.75 -0.61 -11.37
N ARG A 102 -8.72 -0.23 -10.59
CA ARG A 102 -7.77 0.84 -10.97
C ARG A 102 -6.93 0.44 -12.18
N SER A 103 -6.49 -0.81 -12.25
CA SER A 103 -5.79 -1.34 -13.42
C SER A 103 -6.67 -1.25 -14.67
N ALA A 104 -7.95 -1.61 -14.55
CA ALA A 104 -8.95 -1.47 -15.61
C ALA A 104 -9.12 0.00 -16.05
N ALA A 105 -9.28 0.91 -15.07
CA ALA A 105 -9.44 2.35 -15.32
C ALA A 105 -8.21 2.98 -15.98
N ALA A 106 -7.02 2.42 -15.75
CA ALA A 106 -5.79 2.80 -16.44
C ALA A 106 -5.68 2.24 -17.87
N GLY A 107 -6.63 1.41 -18.32
CA GLY A 107 -6.59 0.73 -19.62
C GLY A 107 -5.65 -0.49 -19.65
N LEU A 108 -5.25 -0.99 -18.47
CA LEU A 108 -4.46 -2.21 -18.31
C LEU A 108 -5.39 -3.42 -18.09
N ARG A 109 -4.81 -4.62 -18.07
CA ARG A 109 -5.56 -5.82 -17.69
C ARG A 109 -6.10 -5.66 -16.26
N PRO A 110 -7.39 -5.95 -16.00
CA PRO A 110 -8.02 -5.74 -14.71
C PRO A 110 -7.57 -6.84 -13.74
N ILE A 111 -6.33 -6.75 -13.26
CA ILE A 111 -5.75 -7.68 -12.31
C ILE A 111 -5.17 -6.86 -11.16
N GLY A 112 -5.65 -7.13 -9.95
CA GLY A 112 -5.03 -6.68 -8.72
C GLY A 112 -4.25 -7.81 -8.07
N ALA A 113 -3.02 -7.51 -7.67
CA ALA A 113 -2.15 -8.44 -6.96
C ALA A 113 -1.81 -7.88 -5.58
N VAL A 114 -2.04 -8.68 -4.55
CA VAL A 114 -1.66 -8.36 -3.16
C VAL A 114 -0.63 -9.40 -2.73
N VAL A 115 0.57 -8.94 -2.40
CA VAL A 115 1.67 -9.79 -1.93
C VAL A 115 1.86 -9.54 -0.44
N PHE A 116 1.88 -10.60 0.36
CA PHE A 116 2.05 -10.49 1.81
C PHE A 116 2.73 -11.71 2.41
N MET A 117 3.37 -11.53 3.57
CA MET A 117 3.92 -12.63 4.36
C MET A 117 2.87 -13.11 5.37
N GLN A 118 2.70 -14.43 5.49
CA GLN A 118 1.86 -15.04 6.52
C GLN A 118 2.55 -16.28 7.07
N ARG A 119 2.79 -16.29 8.39
CA ARG A 119 3.50 -17.39 9.09
C ARG A 119 4.83 -17.76 8.41
N GLY A 120 5.59 -16.76 7.94
CA GLY A 120 6.87 -16.95 7.27
C GLY A 120 6.79 -17.39 5.80
N ILE A 121 5.58 -17.49 5.24
CA ILE A 121 5.36 -17.88 3.83
C ILE A 121 4.95 -16.64 3.03
N LEU A 122 5.63 -16.37 1.92
CA LEU A 122 5.24 -15.35 0.95
C LEU A 122 4.00 -15.83 0.19
N LYS A 123 2.90 -15.09 0.30
CA LYS A 123 1.63 -15.35 -0.36
C LYS A 123 1.31 -14.24 -1.36
N ILE A 124 0.67 -14.63 -2.46
CA ILE A 124 0.13 -13.71 -3.45
C ILE A 124 -1.37 -14.00 -3.63
N CYS A 125 -2.20 -12.98 -3.44
CA CYS A 125 -3.61 -13.00 -3.78
C CYS A 125 -3.83 -12.23 -5.08
N LEU A 126 -4.33 -12.91 -6.11
CA LEU A 126 -4.76 -12.28 -7.37
C LEU A 126 -6.29 -12.11 -7.36
N ARG A 127 -6.76 -10.96 -7.84
CA ARG A 127 -8.17 -10.66 -8.05
C ARG A 127 -8.35 -10.02 -9.43
N THR A 128 -9.46 -10.32 -10.07
CA THR A 128 -9.87 -9.70 -11.33
C THR A 128 -11.34 -9.30 -11.25
N THR A 129 -11.68 -8.20 -11.91
CA THR A 129 -13.05 -7.73 -12.08
C THR A 129 -13.62 -8.09 -13.45
N ASP A 130 -12.84 -8.73 -14.33
CA ASP A 130 -13.38 -9.29 -15.56
C ASP A 130 -13.67 -10.79 -15.39
N TYR A 131 -14.49 -11.33 -16.29
CA TYR A 131 -14.78 -12.77 -16.34
C TYR A 131 -13.93 -13.51 -17.38
N LYS A 132 -13.04 -12.79 -18.09
CA LYS A 132 -12.27 -13.31 -19.23
C LYS A 132 -10.84 -13.68 -18.84
N THR A 133 -10.30 -13.06 -17.81
CA THR A 133 -8.95 -13.22 -17.33
C THR A 133 -8.91 -14.39 -16.36
N ASN A 134 -8.33 -15.49 -16.83
CA ASN A 134 -8.06 -16.62 -15.95
C ASN A 134 -6.84 -16.33 -15.07
N THR A 135 -7.09 -15.99 -13.81
CA THR A 135 -6.04 -15.73 -12.81
C THR A 135 -5.25 -16.99 -12.42
N SER A 136 -5.75 -18.20 -12.71
CA SER A 136 -5.01 -19.45 -12.42
C SER A 136 -3.74 -19.57 -13.25
N GLU A 137 -3.77 -19.18 -14.51
CA GLU A 137 -2.60 -19.24 -15.40
C GLU A 137 -1.53 -18.25 -14.94
N ILE A 138 -1.95 -17.09 -14.44
CA ILE A 138 -1.05 -16.06 -13.91
C ILE A 138 -0.43 -16.53 -12.59
N ALA A 139 -1.23 -17.13 -11.71
CA ALA A 139 -0.75 -17.68 -10.44
C ALA A 139 0.32 -18.77 -10.65
N LYS A 140 0.18 -19.62 -11.68
CA LYS A 140 1.20 -20.64 -12.03
C LYS A 140 2.55 -20.00 -12.36
N VAL A 141 2.55 -18.93 -13.17
CA VAL A 141 3.78 -18.21 -13.54
C VAL A 141 4.37 -17.48 -12.33
N SER A 142 3.54 -16.83 -11.51
CA SER A 142 3.99 -16.14 -10.30
C SER A 142 4.61 -17.10 -9.29
N LEU A 143 4.03 -18.29 -9.09
CA LEU A 143 4.59 -19.32 -8.21
C LEU A 143 5.95 -19.81 -8.70
N PHE A 144 6.10 -20.01 -10.01
CA PHE A 144 7.37 -20.43 -10.61
C PHE A 144 8.49 -19.40 -10.33
N ILE A 145 8.22 -18.10 -10.50
CA ILE A 145 9.18 -17.01 -10.25
C ILE A 145 9.57 -16.93 -8.78
N ILE A 146 8.61 -17.08 -7.84
CA ILE A 146 8.92 -17.06 -6.41
C ILE A 146 9.79 -18.25 -6.02
N SER A 147 9.52 -19.44 -6.57
CA SER A 147 10.29 -20.65 -6.25
C SER A 147 11.73 -20.59 -6.76
N SER A 148 11.97 -19.94 -7.90
CA SER A 148 13.31 -19.82 -8.49
C SER A 148 14.16 -18.77 -7.77
N ASN A 149 13.57 -17.67 -7.30
CA ASN A 149 14.30 -16.64 -6.55
C ASN A 149 14.58 -17.01 -5.08
N LEU A 150 13.91 -18.03 -4.51
CA LEU A 150 14.23 -18.53 -3.18
C LEU A 150 15.45 -19.47 -3.15
N HIS A 151 15.90 -19.99 -4.30
CA HIS A 151 17.09 -20.83 -4.37
C HIS A 151 18.40 -20.03 -4.52
N ASP A 152 18.30 -18.74 -4.84
CA ASP A 152 19.43 -17.83 -5.08
C ASP A 152 19.61 -16.77 -3.97
N LEU A 153 19.01 -16.99 -2.78
CA LEU A 153 19.11 -16.13 -1.59
C LEU A 153 19.66 -16.88 -0.38
#